data_AF-A0A847XHE7-F1
#
_entry.id   AF-A0A847XHE7-F1
#
_cell.length_a   1.000
_cell.length_b   1.000
_cell.length_c   1.000
_cell.angle_alpha   90.00
_cell.angle_beta   90.00
_cell.angle_gamma   90.00
#
_symmetry.space_group_name_H-M   'P 1'
#
loop_
_entity.id
_entity.type
_entity.pdbx_description
1 polymer ?
#
loop_
_entity_poly.entity_id
_entity_poly.type
_entity_poly.pdbx_seq_one_letter_code
_entity_poly.pdbx_strand_id
1 'polypeptide(L)'
;MGGTALRIVYNNTRFSEDLDFDNFKLSESEFKDLVNEVKKELEFQGYKVKTKNVFKGAYRSYIKIPEVLFDSKISDLREEQIMIRIDTVPQAFDYKKDLKILNKFDVFTQIYTTPIDILLSQKFM
;
A
#
# COMPACT_ATOMS: atom_id res chain seq x y z
N MET A 1 -1.24 -3.16 -7.63
CA MET A 1 -2.42 -3.74 -8.30
C MET A 1 -3.68 -3.34 -7.53
N GLY A 2 -4.82 -3.99 -7.77
CA GLY A 2 -6.00 -3.82 -6.92
C GLY A 2 -6.68 -2.45 -6.97
N GLY A 3 -7.48 -2.17 -5.94
CA GLY A 3 -8.32 -0.96 -5.88
C GLY A 3 -7.51 0.34 -5.82
N THR A 4 -6.39 0.33 -5.10
CA THR A 4 -5.55 1.53 -4.95
C THR A 4 -4.80 1.88 -6.23
N ALA A 5 -4.40 0.89 -7.05
CA ALA A 5 -3.88 1.18 -8.39
C ALA A 5 -4.93 1.90 -9.25
N LEU A 6 -6.20 1.44 -9.22
CA LEU A 6 -7.30 2.11 -9.93
C LEU A 6 -7.55 3.55 -9.42
N ARG A 7 -7.46 3.76 -8.10
CA ARG A 7 -7.60 5.09 -7.49
C ARG A 7 -6.47 6.04 -7.88
N ILE A 8 -5.22 5.62 -7.69
CA ILE A 8 -4.04 6.48 -7.80
C ILE A 8 -3.61 6.68 -9.25
N VAL A 9 -3.62 5.61 -10.07
CA VAL A 9 -3.15 5.66 -11.46
C VAL A 9 -4.27 6.02 -12.43
N TYR A 10 -5.46 5.44 -12.23
CA TYR A 10 -6.57 5.54 -13.19
C TYR A 10 -7.72 6.45 -12.71
N ASN A 11 -7.48 7.27 -11.69
CA ASN A 11 -8.40 8.31 -11.18
C ASN A 11 -9.81 7.80 -10.81
N ASN A 12 -9.94 6.56 -10.35
CA ASN A 12 -11.22 6.06 -9.85
C ASN A 12 -11.68 6.83 -8.59
N THR A 13 -12.97 7.12 -8.46
CA THR A 13 -13.51 7.93 -7.35
C THR A 13 -13.65 7.18 -6.02
N ARG A 14 -13.63 5.84 -6.05
CA ARG A 14 -13.78 4.99 -4.87
C ARG A 14 -12.56 5.11 -3.94
N PHE A 15 -12.83 5.21 -2.64
CA PHE A 15 -11.83 5.15 -1.58
C PHE A 15 -11.20 3.75 -1.45
N SER A 16 -9.92 3.68 -1.09
CA SER A 16 -9.17 2.43 -0.93
C SER A 16 -8.03 2.64 0.05
N GLU A 17 -7.98 1.83 1.12
CA GLU A 17 -6.96 1.87 2.19
C GLU A 17 -5.92 0.75 2.05
N ASP A 18 -6.12 -0.13 1.06
CA ASP A 18 -5.34 -1.35 0.86
C ASP A 18 -4.31 -1.16 -0.24
N LEU A 19 -3.06 -1.56 0.01
CA LEU A 19 -2.01 -1.62 -0.98
C LEU A 19 -1.77 -3.07 -1.37
N ASP A 20 -2.31 -3.45 -2.53
CA ASP A 20 -2.16 -4.80 -3.09
C ASP A 20 -0.94 -4.86 -4.02
N PHE A 21 -0.07 -5.84 -3.81
CA PHE A 21 1.11 -6.11 -4.62
C PHE A 21 1.18 -7.57 -5.06
N ASP A 22 1.69 -7.80 -6.26
CA ASP A 22 2.11 -9.15 -6.66
C ASP A 22 3.36 -9.55 -5.88
N ASN A 23 3.47 -10.83 -5.53
CA ASN A 23 4.66 -11.36 -4.90
C ASN A 23 5.55 -12.08 -5.91
N PHE A 24 6.65 -11.44 -6.32
CA PHE A 24 7.65 -12.00 -7.23
C PHE A 24 8.76 -12.75 -6.48
N LYS A 25 8.39 -13.72 -5.63
CA LYS A 25 9.30 -14.52 -4.78
C LYS A 25 10.00 -13.73 -3.66
N LEU A 26 9.36 -12.66 -3.18
CA LEU A 26 9.74 -11.96 -1.96
C LEU A 26 9.67 -12.95 -0.78
N SER A 27 10.74 -13.02 0.00
CA SER A 27 10.80 -13.82 1.24
C SER A 27 10.19 -13.08 2.44
N GLU A 28 9.87 -13.80 3.51
CA GLU A 28 9.34 -13.19 4.73
C GLU A 28 10.32 -12.19 5.36
N SER A 29 11.63 -12.45 5.28
CA SER A 29 12.67 -11.53 5.78
C SER A 29 12.71 -10.25 4.95
N GLU A 30 12.74 -10.36 3.62
CA GLU A 30 12.76 -9.18 2.74
C GLU A 30 11.48 -8.34 2.91
N PHE A 31 10.31 -8.99 3.09
CA PHE A 31 9.07 -8.28 3.40
C PHE A 31 9.13 -7.55 4.75
N LYS A 32 9.71 -8.18 5.79
CA LYS A 32 9.91 -7.52 7.11
C LYS A 32 10.83 -6.31 6.98
N ASP A 33 11.92 -6.44 6.22
CA ASP A 33 12.89 -5.37 6.02
C ASP A 33 12.26 -4.19 5.27
N LEU A 34 11.50 -4.46 4.20
CA LEU A 34 10.72 -3.46 3.47
C LEU A 34 9.75 -2.71 4.40
N VAL A 35 8.98 -3.43 5.22
CA VAL A 35 8.05 -2.82 6.18
C VAL A 35 8.80 -1.98 7.22
N ASN A 36 9.98 -2.43 7.66
CA ASN A 36 10.80 -1.70 8.60
C ASN A 36 11.40 -0.42 8.00
N GLU A 37 11.78 -0.42 6.73
CA GLU A 37 12.18 0.79 6.00
C GLU A 37 11.02 1.78 5.92
N VAL A 38 9.83 1.34 5.49
CA VAL A 38 8.64 2.20 5.45
C VAL A 38 8.33 2.78 6.83
N LYS A 39 8.43 1.96 7.89
CA LYS A 39 8.25 2.42 9.27
C LYS A 39 9.24 3.52 9.62
N LYS A 40 10.53 3.32 9.36
CA LYS A 40 11.59 4.28 9.67
C LYS A 40 11.38 5.60 8.93
N GLU A 41 11.05 5.56 7.65
CA GLU A 41 10.80 6.77 6.86
C GLU A 41 9.62 7.58 7.39
N LEU A 42 8.53 6.92 7.77
CA LEU A 42 7.40 7.58 8.42
C LEU A 42 7.77 8.16 9.80
N GLU A 43 8.56 7.45 10.59
CA GLU A 43 9.07 7.95 11.88
C GLU A 43 10.00 9.15 11.69
N PHE A 44 10.83 9.18 10.65
CA PHE A 44 11.68 10.33 10.30
C PHE A 44 10.87 11.57 9.89
N GLN A 45 9.67 11.37 9.35
CA GLN A 45 8.71 12.46 9.08
C GLN A 45 7.99 12.96 10.35
N GLY A 46 8.28 12.38 11.51
CA GLY A 46 7.72 12.78 12.81
C GLY A 46 6.45 12.03 13.20
N TYR A 47 6.03 11.03 12.43
CA TYR A 47 4.86 10.23 12.77
C TYR A 47 5.19 9.15 13.81
N LYS A 48 4.25 8.89 14.72
CA LYS A 48 4.26 7.67 15.53
C LYS A 48 3.79 6.52 14.65
N VAL A 49 4.54 5.41 14.59
CA VAL A 49 4.19 4.28 13.71
C VAL A 49 4.26 2.96 14.44
N LYS A 50 3.22 2.14 14.28
CA LYS A 50 3.16 0.76 14.78
C LYS A 50 2.96 -0.19 13.61
N THR A 51 3.79 -1.21 13.50
CA THR A 51 3.68 -2.23 12.45
C THR A 51 3.31 -3.60 13.03
N LYS A 52 2.56 -4.40 12.28
CA LYS A 52 2.25 -5.80 12.60
C LYS A 52 2.29 -6.64 11.34
N ASN A 53 3.23 -7.59 11.29
CA ASN A 53 3.38 -8.51 10.16
C ASN A 53 2.63 -9.83 10.41
N VAL A 54 2.00 -10.38 9.37
CA VAL A 54 1.28 -11.65 9.38
C VAL A 54 1.63 -12.43 8.12
N PHE A 55 2.04 -13.69 8.29
CA PHE A 55 2.49 -14.58 7.21
C PHE A 55 1.62 -15.84 7.14
N LYS A 56 0.32 -15.68 6.90
CA LYS A 56 -0.63 -16.80 6.78
C LYS A 56 -1.27 -16.76 5.40
N GLY A 57 -0.72 -17.53 4.46
CA GLY A 57 -1.18 -17.59 3.05
C GLY A 57 -0.74 -16.39 2.20
N ALA A 58 -0.90 -15.17 2.72
CA ALA A 58 -0.37 -13.94 2.14
C ALA A 58 0.61 -13.28 3.12
N TYR A 59 1.49 -12.43 2.60
CA TYR A 59 2.32 -11.58 3.43
C TYR A 59 1.57 -10.28 3.62
N ARG A 60 1.21 -10.00 4.87
CA ARG A 60 0.40 -8.85 5.25
C ARG A 60 1.14 -8.02 6.28
N SER A 61 1.12 -6.71 6.12
CA SER A 61 1.53 -5.78 7.15
C SER A 61 0.45 -4.74 7.42
N TYR A 62 0.22 -4.47 8.69
CA TYR A 62 -0.60 -3.35 9.13
C TYR A 62 0.32 -2.24 9.61
N ILE A 63 0.28 -1.09 8.95
CA ILE A 63 0.97 0.13 9.36
C ILE A 63 -0.06 1.04 9.99
N LYS A 64 0.04 1.24 11.30
CA LYS A 64 -0.86 2.11 12.08
C LYS A 64 -0.15 3.39 12.43
N ILE A 65 -0.80 4.51 12.14
CA ILE A 65 -0.32 5.85 12.46
C ILE A 65 -1.29 6.45 13.50
N PRO A 66 -1.11 6.16 14.79
CA PRO A 66 -1.95 6.72 15.86
C PRO A 66 -1.83 8.24 15.92
N GLU A 67 -2.89 8.90 16.40
CA GLU A 67 -2.94 10.34 16.67
C GLU A 67 -2.78 11.24 15.43
N VAL A 68 -2.47 10.70 14.24
CA VAL A 68 -2.22 11.52 13.03
C VAL A 68 -3.38 12.44 12.67
N LEU A 69 -4.63 12.01 12.89
CA LEU A 69 -5.82 12.82 12.64
C LEU A 69 -5.97 13.93 13.68
N PHE A 70 -5.59 13.65 14.92
CA PHE A 70 -5.56 14.62 16.00
C PHE A 70 -4.44 15.66 15.78
N ASP A 71 -3.23 15.21 15.50
CA ASP A 71 -2.06 16.04 15.28
C ASP A 71 -2.22 16.95 14.04
N SER A 72 -2.97 16.49 13.03
CA SER A 72 -3.32 17.26 11.82
C SER A 72 -4.57 18.15 11.98
N LYS A 73 -5.22 18.15 13.15
CA LYS A 73 -6.46 18.89 13.42
C LYS A 73 -7.63 18.52 12.51
N ILE A 74 -7.63 17.29 12.00
CA ILE A 74 -8.73 16.71 11.22
C ILE A 74 -9.80 16.14 12.16
N SER A 75 -9.40 15.65 13.33
CA SER A 75 -10.29 15.10 14.36
C SER A 75 -9.90 15.61 15.76
N ASP A 76 -10.89 15.81 16.62
CA ASP A 76 -10.66 16.17 18.03
C ASP A 76 -10.43 14.93 18.94
N LEU A 77 -10.60 13.72 18.39
CA LEU A 77 -10.46 12.47 19.12
C LEU A 77 -9.05 11.89 18.97
N ARG A 78 -8.35 11.70 20.09
CA ARG A 78 -6.97 11.17 20.09
C ARG A 78 -6.90 9.68 19.75
N GLU A 79 -7.99 8.95 19.92
CA GLU A 79 -8.05 7.51 19.72
C GLU A 79 -8.18 7.13 18.22
N GLU A 80 -8.62 8.09 17.39
CA GLU A 80 -8.73 7.89 15.95
C GLU A 80 -7.34 7.80 15.31
N GLN A 81 -7.19 6.81 14.42
CA GLN A 81 -5.92 6.49 13.80
C GLN A 81 -6.12 6.10 12.34
N ILE A 82 -5.11 6.34 11.52
CA ILE A 82 -5.06 5.81 10.16
C ILE A 82 -4.38 4.45 10.19
N MET A 83 -4.93 3.48 9.44
CA MET A 83 -4.32 2.18 9.21
C MET A 83 -4.16 1.95 7.71
N ILE A 84 -2.94 1.67 7.29
CA ILE A 84 -2.64 1.22 5.92
C ILE A 84 -2.34 -0.27 5.97
N ARG A 85 -2.97 -1.04 5.08
CA ARG A 85 -2.70 -2.46 4.93
C ARG A 85 -1.88 -2.70 3.67
N ILE A 86 -0.74 -3.34 3.82
CA ILE A 86 0.10 -3.81 2.71
C ILE A 86 -0.11 -5.31 2.59
N ASP A 87 -0.59 -5.74 1.43
CA ASP A 87 -0.84 -7.15 1.12
C ASP A 87 -0.05 -7.56 -0.11
N THR A 88 0.62 -8.70 -0.02
CA THR A 88 1.24 -9.35 -1.17
C THR A 88 1.00 -10.85 -1.20
N VAL A 89 0.60 -11.33 -2.37
CA VAL A 89 0.34 -12.74 -2.66
C VAL A 89 0.81 -13.04 -4.08
N PRO A 90 1.46 -14.19 -4.34
CA PRO A 90 1.84 -14.56 -5.70
C PRO A 90 0.58 -14.76 -6.55
N GLN A 91 0.42 -13.98 -7.62
CA GLN A 91 -0.72 -14.15 -8.55
C GLN A 91 -0.53 -15.34 -9.50
N ALA A 92 0.70 -15.88 -9.59
CA ALA A 92 1.06 -17.00 -10.47
C ALA A 92 0.66 -16.79 -11.95
N PHE A 93 0.65 -15.54 -12.40
CA PHE A 93 0.40 -15.15 -13.78
C PHE A 93 1.56 -14.30 -14.28
N ASP A 94 2.11 -14.65 -15.44
CA ASP A 94 3.20 -13.87 -16.03
C ASP A 94 2.63 -12.73 -16.89
N TYR A 95 3.08 -11.51 -16.62
CA TYR A 95 2.67 -10.34 -17.35
C TYR A 95 3.75 -9.27 -17.34
N LYS A 96 3.76 -8.48 -18.41
CA LYS A 96 4.60 -7.29 -18.46
C LYS A 96 3.97 -6.20 -17.60
N LYS A 97 4.71 -5.70 -16.62
CA LYS A 97 4.31 -4.56 -15.78
C LYS A 97 4.24 -3.28 -16.63
N ASP A 98 3.22 -2.48 -16.39
CA ASP A 98 3.09 -1.14 -16.94
C ASP A 98 3.87 -0.16 -16.06
N LEU A 99 4.68 0.70 -16.67
CA LEU A 99 5.32 1.83 -15.99
C LEU A 99 4.46 3.08 -16.18
N LYS A 100 4.02 3.71 -15.08
CA LYS A 100 3.19 4.92 -15.12
C LYS A 100 3.82 6.03 -14.30
N ILE A 101 3.64 7.26 -14.77
CA ILE A 101 4.03 8.46 -14.04
C ILE A 101 2.97 8.74 -12.97
N LEU A 102 3.40 8.82 -11.71
CA LEU A 102 2.63 9.34 -10.60
C LEU A 102 3.00 10.81 -10.41
N ASN A 103 2.05 11.71 -10.63
CA ASN A 103 2.17 13.14 -10.33
C ASN A 103 0.98 13.59 -9.48
N LYS A 104 1.03 13.29 -8.18
CA LYS A 104 -0.06 13.53 -7.22
C LYS A 104 0.53 13.71 -5.81
N PHE A 105 -0.18 14.44 -4.95
CA PHE A 105 0.16 14.56 -3.53
C PHE A 105 1.60 15.06 -3.30
N ASP A 106 2.06 16.00 -4.14
CA ASP A 106 3.44 16.50 -4.17
C ASP A 106 4.52 15.44 -4.43
N VAL A 107 4.11 14.26 -4.93
CA VAL A 107 4.99 13.18 -5.37
C VAL A 107 5.01 13.14 -6.90
N PHE A 108 6.23 13.26 -7.47
CA PHE A 108 6.51 13.04 -8.88
C PHE A 108 7.50 11.89 -9.06
N THR A 109 7.01 10.74 -9.50
CA THR A 109 7.85 9.53 -9.69
C THR A 109 7.24 8.59 -10.73
N GLN A 110 7.92 7.50 -11.04
CA GLN A 110 7.39 6.40 -11.83
C GLN A 110 7.11 5.19 -10.94
N ILE A 111 5.98 4.54 -11.15
CA ILE A 111 5.59 3.32 -10.44
C ILE A 111 5.21 2.21 -11.41
N TYR A 112 5.51 0.98 -11.03
CA TYR A 112 4.99 -0.19 -11.72
C TYR A 112 3.55 -0.48 -11.30
N THR A 113 2.72 -0.83 -12.28
CA THR A 113 1.34 -1.25 -12.09
C THR A 113 1.06 -2.47 -12.95
N THR A 114 0.10 -3.27 -12.51
CA THR A 114 -0.49 -4.32 -13.34
C THR A 114 -1.22 -3.68 -14.53
N PRO A 115 -1.12 -4.25 -15.74
CA PRO A 115 -1.90 -3.84 -16.91
C PRO A 115 -3.40 -3.76 -16.64
N ILE A 116 -4.09 -2.83 -17.31
CA ILE A 116 -5.50 -2.52 -17.02
C ILE A 116 -6.46 -3.67 -17.34
N ASP A 117 -6.17 -4.44 -18.38
CA ASP A 117 -6.87 -5.66 -18.77
C ASP A 117 -6.75 -6.74 -17.69
N ILE A 118 -5.55 -6.93 -17.13
CA ILE A 118 -5.34 -7.88 -16.02
C ILE A 118 -6.03 -7.38 -14.74
N LEU A 119 -5.96 -6.08 -14.43
CA LEU A 119 -6.70 -5.49 -13.31
C LEU A 119 -8.21 -5.70 -13.45
N LEU A 120 -8.73 -5.64 -14.67
CA LEU A 120 -10.13 -5.92 -14.97
C LEU A 120 -10.46 -7.40 -14.74
N SER A 121 -9.63 -8.32 -15.24
CA SER A 121 -9.81 -9.76 -15.02
C SER A 121 -9.84 -10.12 -13.54
N GLN A 122 -8.97 -9.52 -12.71
CA GLN A 122 -8.96 -9.70 -11.25
C GLN A 122 -10.23 -9.22 -10.53
N LYS A 123 -11.14 -8.50 -11.20
CA LYS A 123 -12.43 -8.07 -10.61
C LYS A 123 -13.59 -9.02 -10.90
N PHE A 124 -13.45 -9.87 -11.92
CA PHE A 124 -14.49 -10.82 -12.34
C PHE A 124 -14.22 -12.25 -11.89
N MET A 125 -13.03 -12.50 -11.31
CA MET A 125 -12.60 -13.78 -10.76
C MET A 125 -12.75 -13.75 -9.23
#